data_AF-A4BQC4-F1
#
_entry.id   AF-A4BQC4-F1
#
_cell.length_a   1.000
_cell.length_b   1.000
_cell.length_c   1.000
_cell.angle_alpha   90.00
_cell.angle_beta   90.00
_cell.angle_gamma   90.00
#
_symmetry.space_group_name_H-M   'P 1'
#
loop_
_entity.id
_entity.type
_entity.pdbx_description
1 polymer ?
#
loop_
_entity_poly.entity_id
_entity_poly.type
_entity_poly.pdbx_seq_one_letter_code
_entity_poly.pdbx_strand_id
1 'polypeptide(L)'
;MTPQQVLAINRGHWSIASLHYISDWNYNEDRGQIRTGHGPANVTRLCRFAIGVLKHFPKPGQYIPEMMRQLARRPRQVLDYLRLTAHSAGAATTGP
;
A
#
# COMPACT_ATOMS: atom_id res chain seq x y z
N MET A 1 26.67 -8.72 -20.08
CA MET A 1 25.92 -8.56 -18.81
C MET A 1 26.92 -8.63 -17.67
N THR A 2 27.08 -7.56 -16.89
CA THR A 2 28.05 -7.48 -15.79
C THR A 2 27.50 -8.07 -14.49
N PRO A 3 28.34 -8.42 -13.50
CA PRO A 3 27.86 -8.85 -12.18
C PRO A 3 26.90 -7.85 -11.52
N GLN A 4 27.12 -6.55 -11.69
CA GLN A 4 26.23 -5.51 -11.17
C GLN A 4 24.85 -5.55 -11.84
N GLN A 5 24.79 -5.81 -13.15
CA GLN A 5 23.52 -5.93 -13.88
C GLN A 5 22.71 -7.14 -13.43
N VAL A 6 23.37 -8.28 -13.19
CA VAL A 6 22.73 -9.49 -12.64
C VAL A 6 22.16 -9.23 -11.26
N LEU A 7 22.92 -8.55 -10.38
CA LEU A 7 22.44 -8.21 -9.03
C LEU A 7 21.23 -7.27 -9.05
N ALA A 8 21.24 -6.26 -9.94
CA ALA A 8 20.11 -5.32 -10.08
C ALA A 8 18.83 -6.04 -10.54
N ILE A 9 18.96 -6.94 -11.52
CA ILE A 9 17.83 -7.75 -12.01
C ILE A 9 17.32 -8.68 -10.91
N ASN A 10 18.21 -9.35 -10.18
CA ASN A 10 17.82 -10.24 -9.08
C ASN A 10 17.04 -9.47 -8.00
N ARG A 11 17.55 -8.30 -7.56
CA ARG A 11 16.84 -7.44 -6.60
C ARG A 11 15.49 -6.96 -7.14
N GLY A 12 15.42 -6.58 -8.41
CA GLY A 12 14.17 -6.20 -9.08
C GLY A 12 13.15 -7.34 -9.10
N HIS A 13 13.59 -8.56 -9.41
CA HIS A 13 12.73 -9.75 -9.40
C HIS A 13 12.10 -9.99 -8.02
N TRP A 14 12.89 -9.92 -6.94
CA TRP A 14 12.38 -10.10 -5.57
C TRP A 14 11.45 -8.99 -5.09
N SER A 15 11.50 -7.79 -5.69
CA SER A 15 10.57 -6.71 -5.34
C SER A 15 9.09 -7.09 -5.62
N ILE A 16 8.86 -7.98 -6.59
CA ILE A 16 7.54 -8.51 -6.91
C ILE A 16 7.05 -9.44 -5.79
N ALA A 17 7.90 -10.34 -5.30
CA ALA A 17 7.57 -11.22 -4.18
C ALA A 17 7.27 -10.43 -2.88
N SER A 18 7.98 -9.32 -2.66
CA SER A 18 7.70 -8.41 -1.54
C SER A 18 6.31 -7.77 -1.63
N LEU A 19 5.83 -7.44 -2.83
CA LEU A 19 4.46 -6.95 -3.04
C LEU A 19 3.41 -8.00 -2.70
N HIS A 20 3.63 -9.26 -3.11
CA HIS A 20 2.75 -10.38 -2.75
C HIS A 20 2.67 -10.55 -1.23
N TYR A 21 3.82 -10.65 -0.56
CA TYR A 21 3.86 -10.79 0.91
C TYR A 21 3.03 -9.72 1.64
N ILE A 22 3.12 -8.45 1.21
CA ILE A 22 2.34 -7.37 1.83
C ILE A 22 0.84 -7.55 1.56
N SER A 23 0.45 -7.95 0.35
CA SER A 23 -0.95 -8.18 0.00
C SER A 23 -1.53 -9.34 0.82
N ASP A 24 -0.83 -10.49 0.81
CA ASP A 24 -1.25 -11.71 1.49
C ASP A 24 -1.35 -11.50 3.00
N TRP A 25 -0.35 -10.83 3.58
CA TRP A 25 -0.31 -10.56 5.02
C TRP A 25 -1.41 -9.62 5.51
N ASN A 26 -1.81 -8.64 4.68
CA ASN A 26 -2.79 -7.61 5.10
C ASN A 26 -4.23 -7.93 4.69
N TYR A 27 -4.42 -8.64 3.58
CA TYR A 27 -5.74 -8.87 2.99
C TYR A 27 -6.11 -10.34 2.87
N ASN A 28 -5.17 -11.26 3.17
CA ASN A 28 -5.41 -12.70 3.09
C ASN A 28 -5.91 -13.10 1.68
N GLU A 29 -5.32 -12.48 0.65
CA GLU A 29 -5.75 -12.57 -0.75
C GLU A 29 -5.77 -14.02 -1.25
N ASP A 30 -4.78 -14.84 -0.85
CA ASP A 30 -4.71 -16.29 -1.12
C ASP A 30 -5.92 -17.10 -0.64
N ARG A 31 -6.64 -16.61 0.38
CA ARG A 31 -7.85 -17.26 0.91
C ARG A 31 -9.13 -16.54 0.49
N GLY A 32 -9.05 -15.57 -0.40
CA GLY A 32 -10.19 -14.80 -0.89
C GLY A 32 -11.19 -15.68 -1.65
N GLN A 33 -12.47 -15.55 -1.31
CA GLN A 33 -13.56 -16.29 -1.98
C GLN A 33 -14.30 -15.48 -3.05
N ILE A 34 -13.87 -14.24 -3.29
CA ILE A 34 -14.42 -13.37 -4.34
C ILE A 34 -13.97 -13.94 -5.69
N ARG A 35 -14.89 -14.55 -6.44
CA ARG A 35 -14.58 -15.30 -7.67
C ARG A 35 -15.47 -14.96 -8.88
N THR A 36 -16.41 -14.04 -8.73
CA THR A 36 -17.43 -13.75 -9.73
C THR A 36 -17.18 -12.42 -10.44
N GLY A 37 -17.44 -12.38 -11.75
CA GLY A 37 -17.34 -11.17 -12.58
C GLY A 37 -16.00 -10.43 -12.42
N HIS A 38 -16.07 -9.12 -12.24
CA HIS A 38 -14.88 -8.27 -12.02
C HIS A 38 -14.43 -8.20 -10.55
N GLY A 39 -15.04 -8.97 -9.65
CA GLY A 39 -14.73 -8.99 -8.22
C GLY A 39 -13.24 -9.21 -7.92
N PRO A 40 -12.60 -10.28 -8.43
CA PRO A 40 -11.18 -10.55 -8.20
C PRO A 40 -10.28 -9.38 -8.63
N ALA A 41 -10.47 -8.89 -9.86
CA ALA A 41 -9.66 -7.78 -10.38
C ALA A 41 -9.86 -6.47 -9.59
N ASN A 42 -11.09 -6.19 -9.17
CA ASN A 42 -11.41 -4.98 -8.42
C ASN A 42 -10.83 -5.02 -7.01
N VAL A 43 -10.93 -6.15 -6.29
CA VAL A 43 -10.38 -6.24 -4.93
C VAL A 43 -8.85 -6.10 -4.96
N THR A 44 -8.16 -6.79 -5.88
CA THR A 44 -6.71 -6.64 -6.05
C THR A 44 -6.31 -5.19 -6.35
N ARG A 45 -7.06 -4.50 -7.22
CA ARG A 45 -6.81 -3.07 -7.51
C ARG A 45 -6.97 -2.19 -6.28
N LEU A 46 -7.99 -2.41 -5.46
CA LEU A 46 -8.22 -1.67 -4.22
C LEU A 46 -7.12 -1.93 -3.19
N CYS A 47 -6.71 -3.18 -3.00
CA CYS A 47 -5.62 -3.56 -2.09
C CYS A 47 -4.30 -2.90 -2.50
N ARG A 48 -3.96 -2.98 -3.80
CA ARG A 48 -2.74 -2.35 -4.35
C ARG A 48 -2.80 -0.83 -4.26
N PHE A 49 -3.96 -0.23 -4.48
CA PHE A 49 -4.18 1.20 -4.32
C PHE A 49 -3.92 1.64 -2.87
N ALA A 50 -4.52 0.96 -1.90
CA ALA A 50 -4.32 1.26 -0.48
C ALA A 50 -2.85 1.13 -0.06
N ILE A 51 -2.15 0.06 -0.48
CA ILE A 51 -0.70 -0.09 -0.25
C ILE A 51 0.07 1.08 -0.89
N GLY A 52 -0.29 1.47 -2.11
CA GLY A 52 0.31 2.59 -2.83
C GLY A 52 0.16 3.92 -2.07
N VAL A 53 -1.03 4.20 -1.55
CA VAL A 53 -1.29 5.39 -0.71
C VAL A 53 -0.38 5.40 0.51
N LEU A 54 -0.27 4.29 1.24
CA LEU A 54 0.59 4.22 2.43
C LEU A 54 2.08 4.37 2.09
N LYS A 55 2.54 3.83 0.96
CA LYS A 55 3.91 4.04 0.47
C LYS A 55 4.21 5.50 0.10
N HIS A 56 3.20 6.26 -0.31
CA HIS A 56 3.34 7.68 -0.62
C HIS A 56 3.51 8.56 0.62
N PHE A 57 3.03 8.10 1.78
CA PHE A 57 3.14 8.80 3.06
C PHE A 57 3.99 7.98 4.06
N PRO A 58 5.30 7.82 3.83
CA PRO A 58 6.15 7.02 4.69
C PRO A 58 6.23 7.63 6.09
N LYS A 59 6.08 6.79 7.12
CA LYS A 59 6.27 7.19 8.51
C LYS A 59 7.58 6.63 9.04
N PRO A 60 8.45 7.46 9.65
CA PRO A 60 9.69 6.98 10.26
C PRO A 60 9.42 5.84 11.24
N GLY A 61 10.12 4.72 11.07
CA GLY A 61 10.02 3.56 11.96
C GLY A 61 8.74 2.72 11.83
N GLN A 62 7.83 3.03 10.89
CA GLN A 62 6.63 2.22 10.66
C GLN A 62 6.67 1.49 9.31
N TYR A 63 6.09 0.30 9.30
CA TYR A 63 5.96 -0.55 8.12
C TYR A 63 4.50 -0.63 7.67
N ILE A 64 4.26 -0.93 6.38
CA ILE A 64 2.91 -1.03 5.79
C ILE A 64 1.94 -1.85 6.65
N PRO A 65 2.28 -3.05 7.16
CA PRO A 65 1.34 -3.83 7.96
C PRO A 65 0.92 -3.16 9.27
N GLU A 66 1.82 -2.39 9.88
CA GLU A 66 1.50 -1.64 11.09
C GLU A 66 0.55 -0.48 10.80
N MET A 67 0.85 0.29 9.74
CA MET A 67 -0.01 1.37 9.28
C MET A 67 -1.41 0.85 8.91
N MET A 68 -1.50 -0.28 8.21
CA MET A 68 -2.75 -0.97 7.89
C MET A 68 -3.56 -1.30 9.15
N ARG A 69 -2.93 -1.93 10.16
CA ARG A 69 -3.60 -2.24 11.44
C ARG A 69 -4.10 -1.00 12.17
N GLN A 70 -3.31 0.07 12.19
CA GLN A 70 -3.69 1.34 12.82
C GLN A 70 -4.91 1.98 12.12
N LEU A 71 -4.97 1.89 10.79
CA LEU A 71 -6.02 2.53 9.97
C LEU A 71 -7.29 1.67 9.83
N ALA A 72 -7.20 0.35 10.00
CA ALA A 72 -8.29 -0.61 9.75
C ALA A 72 -9.61 -0.28 10.47
N ARG A 73 -9.56 0.42 11.60
CA ARG A 73 -10.74 0.82 12.40
C ARG A 73 -10.88 2.34 12.55
N ARG A 74 -10.19 3.11 11.71
CA ARG A 74 -10.13 4.58 11.81
C ARG A 74 -10.49 5.24 10.47
N PRO A 75 -11.77 5.16 10.05
CA PRO A 75 -12.20 5.61 8.72
C PRO A 75 -11.94 7.10 8.49
N ARG A 76 -12.08 7.96 9.51
CA ARG A 76 -11.75 9.39 9.39
C ARG A 76 -10.29 9.61 9.00
N GLN A 77 -9.36 8.89 9.64
CA GLN A 77 -7.94 8.97 9.31
C GLN A 77 -7.67 8.46 7.89
N VAL A 78 -8.35 7.40 7.46
CA VAL A 78 -8.26 6.95 6.06
C VAL A 78 -8.68 8.04 5.09
N LEU A 79 -9.78 8.75 5.38
CA LEU A 79 -10.22 9.89 4.57
C LEU A 79 -9.21 11.04 4.58
N ASP A 80 -8.49 11.26 5.69
CA ASP A 80 -7.40 12.24 5.75
C ASP A 80 -6.26 11.87 4.77
N TYR A 81 -5.86 10.59 4.71
CA TYR A 81 -4.87 10.09 3.74
C TYR A 81 -5.31 10.27 2.29
N LEU A 82 -6.62 10.21 2.03
CA LEU A 82 -7.21 10.43 0.72
C LEU A 82 -7.45 11.92 0.40
N ARG A 83 -7.13 12.81 1.34
CA ARG A 83 -7.39 14.26 1.27
C ARG A 83 -8.87 14.62 1.10
N LEU A 84 -9.74 13.85 1.78
CA LEU A 84 -11.19 14.00 1.71
C LEU A 84 -11.80 14.67 2.95
N THR A 85 -10.98 15.23 3.83
CA THR A 85 -11.44 15.92 5.05
C THR A 85 -10.83 17.31 5.16
N ALA A 86 -11.47 18.21 5.90
CA ALA A 86 -10.92 19.55 6.17
C ALA A 86 -9.55 19.51 6.87
N HIS A 87 -9.30 18.51 7.73
CA HIS A 87 -8.02 18.35 8.43
C HIS A 87 -6.84 18.05 7.48
N SER A 88 -7.12 17.45 6.32
CA SER A 88 -6.09 17.16 5.31
C SER A 88 -5.62 18.39 4.52
N ALA A 89 -6.38 19.49 4.52
CA ALA A 89 -6.06 20.73 3.80
C ALA A 89 -5.04 21.63 4.53
N GLY A 90 -4.93 21.51 5.86
CA GLY A 90 -4.09 22.40 6.69
C GLY A 90 -2.57 22.14 6.63
N ALA A 91 -2.12 21.08 5.97
CA ALA A 91 -0.69 20.79 5.79
C ALA A 91 -0.07 21.53 4.58
N ALA A 92 -0.91 22.11 3.72
CA ALA A 92 -0.47 23.01 2.66
C ALA A 92 -0.71 24.44 3.15
N THR A 93 0.30 25.06 3.77
CA THR A 93 0.71 26.49 3.70
C THR A 93 1.46 26.88 4.97
N THR A 94 2.78 26.63 5.00
CA THR A 94 3.75 27.47 5.72
C THR A 94 5.12 27.21 5.10
N GLY A 95 5.42 27.95 4.05
CA GLY A 95 6.77 28.27 3.61
C GLY A 95 6.82 29.80 3.45
N PRO A 96 7.99 30.43 3.66
CA PRO A 96 8.14 31.88 3.87
C PRO A 96 7.64 32.74 2.69
#